data_AF-A0A7J9FPZ1-F1
#
_entry.id   AF-A0A7J9FPZ1-F1
#
_cell.length_a   1.000
_cell.length_b   1.000
_cell.length_c   1.000
_cell.angle_alpha   90.00
_cell.angle_beta   90.00
_cell.angle_gamma   90.00
#
_symmetry.space_group_name_H-M   'P 1'
#
loop_
_entity.id
_entity.type
_entity.pdbx_description
1 polymer ?
#
loop_
_entity_poly.entity_id
_entity_poly.type
_entity_poly.pdbx_seq_one_letter_code
_entity_poly.pdbx_strand_id
1 'polypeptide(L)'
;FPRVLIDGPYGAPAQDYKKYEVVLLVGLGIGATPMISIVKDIVHNIRSMAEDEDEELSSALENGVAINNKTSSPSPPNPKTRENFKTKRAYFYWVTREQGSFDWFKGIMNEVAEMDHDHSLNHAKNGVDVVSGTRVKSHFAKPNWRSVYKHIAVNHNAARVGVFYCGAPALTKVLSQLASDFSHKTSTKFDFHKENF
;
A
#
# COMPACT_ATOMS: atom_id res chain seq x y z
N PHE A 1 -22.32 31.82 -13.52
CA PHE A 1 -21.50 30.65 -13.17
C PHE A 1 -20.60 31.01 -11.99
N PRO A 2 -20.52 30.16 -10.94
CA PRO A 2 -19.64 30.44 -9.80
C PRO A 2 -18.18 30.34 -10.22
N ARG A 3 -17.32 31.17 -9.62
CA ARG A 3 -15.86 31.09 -9.78
C ARG A 3 -15.33 30.12 -8.73
N VAL A 4 -14.73 29.02 -9.20
CA VAL A 4 -14.03 28.06 -8.36
C VAL A 4 -12.56 28.46 -8.32
N LEU A 5 -12.02 28.64 -7.12
CA LEU A 5 -10.61 28.89 -6.88
C LEU A 5 -10.01 27.57 -6.37
N ILE A 6 -9.03 27.04 -7.08
CA ILE A 6 -8.32 25.81 -6.72
C ILE A 6 -6.91 26.24 -6.34
N ASP A 7 -6.62 26.20 -5.04
CA ASP A 7 -5.23 26.26 -4.59
C ASP A 7 -4.52 24.96 -4.99
N GLY A 8 -3.27 25.10 -5.44
CA GLY A 8 -2.46 23.98 -5.92
C GLY A 8 -2.34 22.85 -4.88
N PRO A 9 -1.88 21.66 -5.29
CA PRO A 9 -1.83 20.52 -4.38
C PRO A 9 -0.93 20.82 -3.18
N TYR A 10 -1.54 20.96 -1.99
CA TYR A 10 -0.80 20.84 -0.74
C TYR A 10 -0.17 19.45 -0.75
N GLY A 11 1.16 19.37 -0.52
CA GLY A 11 1.91 18.12 -0.64
C GLY A 11 1.17 16.94 0.01
N ALA A 12 1.00 15.85 -0.73
CA ALA A 12 0.16 14.74 -0.29
C ALA A 12 0.65 14.21 1.07
N PRO A 13 -0.18 14.21 2.12
CA PRO A 13 0.26 13.66 3.39
C PRO A 13 0.54 12.16 3.21
N ALA A 14 1.53 11.65 3.95
CA ALA A 14 2.11 10.31 3.83
C ALA A 14 2.98 9.98 2.59
N GLN A 15 3.56 10.92 1.83
CA GLN A 15 4.52 10.58 0.73
C GLN A 15 5.67 9.62 1.15
N ASP A 16 5.99 9.63 2.45
CA ASP A 16 6.91 8.73 3.11
C ASP A 16 6.55 7.24 3.01
N TYR A 17 5.37 6.86 2.52
CA TYR A 17 5.04 5.45 2.33
C TYR A 17 5.98 4.81 1.28
N LYS A 18 6.45 5.57 0.28
CA LYS A 18 7.26 5.08 -0.85
C LYS A 18 8.63 4.53 -0.44
N LYS A 19 9.19 4.97 0.69
CA LYS A 19 10.51 4.50 1.18
C LYS A 19 10.45 3.15 1.91
N TYR A 20 9.26 2.61 2.16
CA TYR A 20 9.07 1.35 2.87
C TYR A 20 8.73 0.22 1.92
N GLU A 21 9.25 -0.98 2.16
CA GLU A 21 8.89 -2.17 1.38
C GLU A 21 7.51 -2.69 1.75
N VAL A 22 7.16 -2.54 3.03
CA VAL A 22 5.88 -2.98 3.60
C VAL A 22 5.25 -1.79 4.31
N VAL A 23 3.97 -1.55 4.08
CA VAL A 23 3.23 -0.48 4.74
C VAL A 23 2.00 -1.01 5.47
N LEU A 24 1.73 -0.45 6.66
CA LEU A 24 0.53 -0.67 7.45
C LEU A 24 -0.24 0.65 7.52
N LEU A 25 -1.33 0.76 6.78
CA LEU A 25 -2.21 1.91 6.70
C LEU A 25 -3.40 1.70 7.64
N VAL A 26 -3.61 2.61 8.58
CA VAL A 26 -4.69 2.54 9.57
C VAL A 26 -5.51 3.82 9.53
N GLY A 27 -6.77 3.72 9.09
CA GLY A 27 -7.73 4.82 9.06
C GLY A 27 -8.85 4.62 10.08
N LEU A 28 -9.14 5.64 10.91
CA LEU A 28 -10.29 5.63 11.82
C LEU A 28 -11.38 6.59 11.33
N GLY A 29 -12.62 6.10 11.16
CA GLY A 29 -13.75 6.90 10.69
C GLY A 29 -13.46 7.53 9.33
N ILE A 30 -13.63 8.86 9.22
CA ILE A 30 -13.31 9.62 8.00
C ILE A 30 -11.83 9.59 7.61
N GLY A 31 -10.93 9.24 8.53
CA GLY A 31 -9.50 9.08 8.28
C GLY A 31 -9.14 7.93 7.30
N ALA A 32 -10.13 7.16 6.85
CA ALA A 32 -9.97 6.19 5.77
C ALA A 32 -9.78 6.86 4.40
N THR A 33 -10.49 7.97 4.14
CA THR A 33 -10.48 8.65 2.85
C THR A 33 -9.08 8.99 2.36
N PRO A 34 -8.22 9.64 3.16
CA PRO A 34 -6.84 9.88 2.72
C PRO A 34 -6.03 8.59 2.51
N MET A 35 -6.26 7.57 3.35
CA MET A 35 -5.56 6.29 3.26
C MET A 35 -5.95 5.51 1.99
N ILE A 36 -7.19 5.63 1.53
CA ILE A 36 -7.66 5.03 0.28
C ILE A 36 -6.88 5.59 -0.92
N SER A 37 -6.64 6.90 -0.96
CA SER A 37 -5.83 7.51 -2.04
C SER A 37 -4.43 6.92 -2.08
N ILE A 38 -3.81 6.67 -0.92
CA ILE A 38 -2.50 6.00 -0.82
C ILE A 38 -2.59 4.56 -1.33
N VAL A 39 -3.64 3.81 -0.95
CA VAL A 39 -3.84 2.44 -1.44
C VAL A 39 -3.94 2.41 -2.98
N LYS A 40 -4.73 3.32 -3.58
CA LYS A 40 -4.85 3.42 -5.04
C LYS A 40 -3.51 3.73 -5.71
N ASP A 41 -2.74 4.65 -5.14
CA ASP A 41 -1.40 5.01 -5.64
C ASP A 41 -0.41 3.83 -5.52
N ILE A 42 -0.45 3.08 -4.41
CA ILE A 42 0.38 1.87 -4.24
C ILE A 42 0.03 0.82 -5.30
N VAL A 43 -1.26 0.50 -5.48
CA VAL A 43 -1.71 -0.51 -6.46
C VAL A 43 -1.29 -0.11 -7.88
N HIS A 44 -1.46 1.16 -8.24
CA HIS A 44 -1.04 1.69 -9.54
C HIS A 44 0.47 1.54 -9.76
N ASN A 45 1.28 1.91 -8.76
CA ASN A 45 2.74 1.85 -8.87
C ASN A 45 3.27 0.41 -8.91
N ILE A 46 2.73 -0.50 -8.09
CA ILE A 46 3.11 -1.94 -8.11
C ILE A 46 2.84 -2.53 -9.49
N ARG A 47 1.67 -2.27 -10.06
CA ARG A 47 1.30 -2.78 -11.38
C ARG A 47 2.23 -2.27 -12.47
N SER A 48 2.48 -0.96 -12.50
CA SER A 48 3.39 -0.39 -13.50
C SER A 48 4.83 -0.87 -13.33
N MET A 49 5.24 -1.39 -12.15
CA MET A 49 6.54 -2.05 -12.00
C MET A 49 6.55 -3.46 -12.57
N ALA A 50 5.47 -4.23 -12.35
CA ALA A 50 5.33 -5.57 -12.94
C ALA A 50 5.31 -5.52 -14.47
N GLU A 51 4.59 -4.56 -15.06
CA GLU A 51 4.55 -4.36 -16.52
C GLU A 51 5.94 -4.01 -17.09
N ASP A 52 6.70 -3.12 -16.42
CA ASP A 52 8.07 -2.77 -16.83
C ASP A 52 9.02 -4.01 -16.72
N GLU A 53 8.90 -4.82 -15.66
CA GLU A 53 9.70 -6.04 -15.45
C GLU A 53 9.44 -7.12 -16.54
N ASP A 54 8.18 -7.31 -16.93
CA ASP A 54 7.80 -8.26 -17.99
C ASP A 54 8.26 -7.80 -19.38
N GLU A 55 8.20 -6.49 -19.68
CA GLU A 55 8.73 -5.92 -20.91
C GLU A 55 10.25 -6.07 -21.01
N GLU A 56 10.99 -5.80 -19.92
CA GLU A 56 12.44 -5.98 -19.87
C GLU A 56 12.82 -7.46 -20.08
N LEU A 57 12.15 -8.40 -19.40
CA LEU A 57 12.40 -9.83 -19.55
C LEU A 57 12.12 -10.32 -20.99
N SER A 58 11.01 -9.84 -21.58
CA SER A 58 10.65 -10.15 -22.98
C SER A 58 11.71 -9.64 -23.95
N SER A 59 12.19 -8.40 -23.76
CA SER A 59 13.27 -7.83 -24.58
C SER A 59 14.60 -8.55 -24.42
N ALA A 60 14.92 -9.06 -23.22
CA ALA A 60 16.13 -9.82 -22.96
C ALA A 60 16.11 -11.20 -23.66
N LEU A 61 14.93 -11.83 -23.74
CA LEU A 61 14.74 -13.11 -24.43
C LEU A 61 14.84 -12.97 -25.97
N GLU A 62 14.32 -11.89 -26.55
CA GLU A 62 14.47 -11.62 -28.00
C GLU A 62 15.92 -11.34 -28.40
N ASN A 63 16.69 -10.66 -27.54
CA ASN A 63 18.09 -10.34 -27.79
C ASN A 63 19.05 -11.54 -27.57
N GLY A 64 18.56 -12.67 -27.03
CA GLY A 64 19.33 -13.90 -26.84
C GLY A 64 19.66 -14.67 -28.13
N VAL A 65 19.14 -14.26 -29.29
CA VAL A 65 19.39 -14.88 -30.60
C VAL A 65 19.85 -13.84 -31.63
N ALA A 66 21.01 -13.21 -31.42
CA ALA A 66 21.65 -12.42 -32.47
C ALA A 66 23.19 -12.45 -32.39
N ILE A 67 23.82 -13.29 -33.22
CA ILE A 67 25.23 -13.16 -33.57
C ILE A 67 25.39 -12.03 -34.60
N ASN A 68 26.06 -10.96 -34.19
CA ASN A 68 26.83 -9.95 -34.93
C ASN A 68 26.29 -9.39 -36.27
N ASN A 69 25.96 -8.10 -36.30
CA ASN A 69 26.88 -7.02 -36.75
C ASN A 69 26.18 -5.65 -36.91
N LYS A 70 26.97 -4.59 -36.69
CA LYS A 70 26.80 -3.16 -37.05
C LYS A 70 26.10 -2.20 -36.07
N THR A 71 26.96 -1.39 -35.43
CA THR A 71 26.90 0.08 -35.34
C THR A 71 25.54 0.76 -35.48
N SER A 72 24.96 1.13 -34.35
CA SER A 72 24.25 2.40 -34.18
C SER A 72 24.34 2.83 -32.71
N SER A 73 24.64 4.10 -32.55
CA SER A 73 24.78 4.87 -31.31
C SER A 73 23.70 4.57 -30.26
N PRO A 74 24.06 4.36 -28.97
CA PRO A 74 23.08 4.23 -27.91
C PRO A 74 22.53 5.61 -27.58
N SER A 75 21.29 5.89 -27.99
CA SER A 75 20.47 6.91 -27.34
C SER A 75 20.33 6.54 -25.86
N PRO A 76 20.57 7.48 -24.91
CA PRO A 76 20.41 7.18 -23.50
C PRO A 76 18.93 6.86 -23.24
N PRO A 77 18.60 5.75 -22.54
CA PRO A 77 17.24 5.56 -22.06
C PRO A 77 16.93 6.73 -21.13
N ASN A 78 15.89 7.48 -21.48
CA ASN A 78 15.36 8.58 -20.69
C ASN A 78 14.99 8.01 -19.31
N PRO A 79 15.67 8.38 -18.21
CA PRO A 79 15.32 7.83 -16.92
C PRO A 79 13.96 8.41 -16.57
N LYS A 80 12.88 7.62 -16.69
CA LYS A 80 11.64 7.89 -15.96
C LYS A 80 12.10 7.96 -14.50
N THR A 81 12.23 9.16 -13.95
CA THR A 81 12.58 9.40 -12.54
C THR A 81 11.40 8.95 -11.68
N ARG A 82 11.17 7.63 -11.62
CA ARG A 82 10.33 7.01 -10.60
C ARG A 82 11.15 7.14 -9.32
N GLU A 83 10.90 8.22 -8.59
CA GLU A 83 11.45 8.40 -7.25
C GLU A 83 11.35 7.09 -6.49
N ASN A 84 12.49 6.59 -5.99
CA ASN A 84 12.73 5.39 -5.16
C ASN A 84 11.47 4.77 -4.51
N PHE A 85 10.57 4.19 -5.31
CA PHE A 85 9.36 3.54 -4.83
C PHE A 85 9.73 2.11 -4.46
N LYS A 86 9.61 1.78 -3.19
CA LYS A 86 10.02 0.48 -2.64
C LYS A 86 8.85 -0.38 -2.22
N THR A 87 7.64 0.18 -2.16
CA THR A 87 6.47 -0.49 -1.60
C THR A 87 6.06 -1.70 -2.43
N LYS A 88 6.13 -2.88 -1.83
CA LYS A 88 5.72 -4.14 -2.45
C LYS A 88 4.47 -4.72 -1.81
N ARG A 89 4.15 -4.32 -0.57
CA ARG A 89 3.03 -4.88 0.18
C ARG A 89 2.37 -3.81 1.05
N ALA A 90 1.03 -3.79 1.03
CA ALA A 90 0.23 -2.91 1.87
C ALA A 90 -0.78 -3.69 2.71
N TYR A 91 -0.86 -3.35 4.00
CA TYR A 91 -1.89 -3.79 4.92
C TYR A 91 -2.80 -2.61 5.22
N PHE A 92 -4.08 -2.68 4.84
CA PHE A 92 -5.02 -1.60 5.10
C PHE A 92 -6.06 -2.04 6.14
N TYR A 93 -6.17 -1.25 7.22
CA TYR A 93 -7.17 -1.43 8.26
C TYR A 93 -8.00 -0.16 8.40
N TRP A 94 -9.24 -0.22 7.92
CA TRP A 94 -10.25 0.77 8.25
C TRP A 94 -11.03 0.35 9.49
N VAL A 95 -11.16 1.27 10.44
CA VAL A 95 -11.95 1.07 11.65
C VAL A 95 -13.02 2.16 11.70
N THR A 96 -14.29 1.79 11.69
CA THR A 96 -15.41 2.73 11.80
C THR A 96 -16.43 2.25 12.83
N ARG A 97 -17.19 3.18 13.40
CA ARG A 97 -18.37 2.91 14.23
C ARG A 97 -19.69 3.08 13.47
N GLU A 98 -19.62 3.66 12.28
CA GLU A 98 -20.80 4.02 11.48
C GLU A 98 -21.10 2.91 10.47
N GLN A 99 -22.23 2.23 10.65
CA GLN A 99 -22.66 1.17 9.75
C GLN A 99 -23.08 1.72 8.38
N GLY A 100 -23.65 2.94 8.33
CA GLY A 100 -24.07 3.59 7.07
C GLY A 100 -22.90 3.92 6.13
N SER A 101 -21.67 3.92 6.64
CA SER A 101 -20.46 4.10 5.85
C SER A 101 -20.01 2.84 5.10
N PHE A 102 -20.55 1.68 5.46
CA PHE A 102 -20.07 0.39 4.98
C PHE A 102 -20.28 0.20 3.47
N ASP A 103 -21.45 0.56 2.95
CA ASP A 103 -21.77 0.36 1.52
C ASP A 103 -20.88 1.22 0.62
N TRP A 104 -20.63 2.47 1.00
CA TRP A 104 -19.66 3.32 0.30
C TRP A 104 -18.29 2.64 0.28
N PHE A 105 -17.81 2.21 1.46
CA PHE A 105 -16.47 1.68 1.58
C PHE A 105 -16.30 0.37 0.82
N LYS A 106 -17.33 -0.48 0.82
CA LYS A 106 -17.37 -1.69 0.02
C LYS A 106 -17.23 -1.37 -1.46
N GLY A 107 -17.95 -0.36 -1.97
CA GLY A 107 -17.82 0.11 -3.35
C GLY A 107 -16.38 0.53 -3.70
N ILE A 108 -15.76 1.32 -2.83
CA ILE A 108 -14.36 1.76 -3.02
C ILE A 108 -13.38 0.59 -2.95
N MET A 109 -13.54 -0.31 -1.98
CA MET A 109 -12.67 -1.46 -1.85
C MET A 109 -12.83 -2.46 -2.98
N ASN A 110 -14.01 -2.53 -3.60
CA ASN A 110 -14.22 -3.30 -4.82
C ASN A 110 -13.46 -2.71 -5.99
N GLU A 111 -13.53 -1.38 -6.19
CA GLU A 111 -12.74 -0.69 -7.21
C GLU A 111 -11.24 -0.95 -7.00
N VAL A 112 -10.76 -0.82 -5.75
CA VAL A 112 -9.37 -1.14 -5.39
C VAL A 112 -9.02 -2.59 -5.67
N ALA A 113 -9.92 -3.53 -5.34
CA ALA A 113 -9.71 -4.93 -5.61
C ALA A 113 -9.68 -5.22 -7.12
N GLU A 114 -10.57 -4.61 -7.92
CA GLU A 114 -10.62 -4.73 -9.37
C GLU A 114 -9.34 -4.22 -10.04
N MET A 115 -8.73 -3.16 -9.49
CA MET A 115 -7.41 -2.68 -9.94
C MET A 115 -6.27 -3.68 -9.66
N ASP A 116 -6.39 -4.51 -8.62
CA ASP A 116 -5.45 -5.61 -8.29
C ASP A 116 -5.86 -6.91 -9.01
N HIS A 117 -5.69 -6.93 -10.33
CA HIS A 117 -6.04 -8.08 -11.17
C HIS A 117 -5.04 -9.26 -11.04
N ASP A 118 -3.87 -9.02 -10.44
CA ASP A 118 -2.72 -9.94 -10.42
C ASP A 118 -2.36 -10.48 -9.02
N HIS A 119 -3.32 -10.49 -8.09
CA HIS A 119 -3.16 -11.14 -6.79
C HIS A 119 -1.95 -10.65 -5.95
N SER A 120 -1.45 -9.44 -6.18
CA SER A 120 -0.28 -8.91 -5.47
C SER A 120 -0.55 -8.74 -3.96
N LEU A 121 -1.83 -8.57 -3.58
CA LEU A 121 -2.36 -8.80 -2.23
C LEU A 121 -2.63 -10.29 -2.01
N ASN A 122 -1.58 -11.11 -2.00
CA ASN A 122 -1.69 -12.56 -1.94
C ASN A 122 -2.47 -13.08 -0.70
N HIS A 123 -3.65 -13.64 -0.98
CA HIS A 123 -4.15 -14.93 -0.48
C HIS A 123 -3.93 -15.27 1.00
N ALA A 124 -4.91 -14.92 1.84
CA ALA A 124 -5.34 -15.84 2.88
C ALA A 124 -6.21 -16.93 2.22
N LYS A 125 -5.60 -18.04 1.79
CA LYS A 125 -6.38 -19.27 1.50
C LYS A 125 -7.21 -19.58 2.76
N ASN A 126 -8.53 -19.56 2.61
CA ASN A 126 -9.60 -19.63 3.64
C ASN A 126 -10.17 -18.30 4.18
N GLY A 127 -10.20 -17.23 3.38
CA GLY A 127 -10.70 -15.93 3.83
C GLY A 127 -11.65 -15.18 2.89
N VAL A 128 -12.30 -15.83 1.93
CA VAL A 128 -13.40 -15.19 1.17
C VAL A 128 -14.58 -15.04 2.13
N ASP A 129 -14.93 -13.79 2.47
CA ASP A 129 -16.13 -13.50 3.25
C ASP A 129 -17.37 -13.79 2.38
N VAL A 130 -18.06 -14.89 2.71
CA VAL A 130 -19.23 -15.44 1.99
C VAL A 130 -20.40 -14.47 1.99
N VAL A 131 -20.39 -13.42 2.83
CA VAL A 131 -21.47 -12.42 2.89
C VAL A 131 -21.32 -11.35 1.79
N SER A 132 -20.14 -11.21 1.16
CA SER A 132 -19.85 -10.03 0.32
C SER A 132 -19.30 -10.30 -1.08
N GLY A 133 -18.71 -11.47 -1.37
CA GLY A 133 -18.10 -11.75 -2.68
C GLY A 133 -16.82 -10.95 -2.99
N THR A 134 -16.29 -10.20 -2.02
CA THR A 134 -15.14 -9.30 -2.17
C THR A 134 -13.86 -9.96 -1.62
N ARG A 135 -12.69 -9.72 -2.25
CA ARG A 135 -11.35 -10.17 -1.76
C ARG A 135 -10.86 -9.43 -0.50
N VAL A 136 -11.75 -8.72 0.20
CA VAL A 136 -11.46 -7.96 1.41
C VAL A 136 -11.99 -8.71 2.62
N LYS A 137 -11.11 -8.98 3.58
CA LYS A 137 -11.47 -9.65 4.82
C LYS A 137 -12.09 -8.64 5.79
N SER A 138 -13.42 -8.55 5.77
CA SER A 138 -14.16 -7.72 6.73
C SER A 138 -14.16 -8.38 8.10
N HIS A 139 -13.70 -7.65 9.12
CA HIS A 139 -13.76 -8.09 10.51
C HIS A 139 -14.59 -7.10 11.33
N PHE A 140 -15.74 -7.57 11.83
CA PHE A 140 -16.66 -6.77 12.66
C PHE A 140 -16.22 -6.73 14.13
N ALA A 141 -14.97 -6.30 14.37
CA ALA A 141 -14.45 -6.09 15.71
C ALA A 141 -13.28 -5.10 15.68
N LYS A 142 -13.01 -4.47 16.82
CA LYS A 142 -11.78 -3.69 17.00
C LYS A 142 -10.58 -4.62 16.76
N PRO A 143 -9.67 -4.31 15.83
CA PRO A 143 -8.52 -5.17 15.56
C PRO A 143 -7.68 -5.37 16.82
N ASN A 144 -7.20 -6.60 17.02
CA ASN A 144 -6.13 -6.84 17.98
C ASN A 144 -4.80 -6.40 17.34
N TRP A 145 -4.41 -5.15 17.58
CA TRP A 145 -3.21 -4.57 16.98
C TRP A 145 -1.94 -5.35 17.30
N ARG A 146 -1.81 -5.93 18.51
CA ARG A 146 -0.65 -6.76 18.85
C ARG A 146 -0.56 -7.99 17.95
N SER A 147 -1.68 -8.62 17.63
CA SER A 147 -1.72 -9.73 16.66
C SER A 147 -1.38 -9.28 15.24
N VAL A 148 -1.82 -8.08 14.82
CA VAL A 148 -1.47 -7.50 13.51
C VAL A 148 0.04 -7.30 13.40
N TYR A 149 0.66 -6.62 14.37
CA TYR A 149 2.12 -6.42 14.39
C TYR A 149 2.88 -7.75 14.41
N LYS A 150 2.42 -8.72 15.21
CA LYS A 150 3.02 -10.07 15.25
C LYS A 150 2.96 -10.75 13.89
N HIS A 151 1.81 -10.70 13.22
CA HIS A 151 1.63 -11.31 11.91
C HIS A 151 2.56 -10.67 10.86
N ILE A 152 2.64 -9.34 10.83
CA ILE A 152 3.53 -8.62 9.92
C ILE A 152 5.01 -8.95 10.21
N ALA A 153 5.41 -8.96 11.49
CA ALA A 153 6.80 -9.26 11.86
C ALA A 153 7.24 -10.68 11.48
N VAL A 154 6.34 -11.67 11.64
CA VAL A 154 6.64 -13.06 11.27
C VAL A 154 6.73 -13.23 9.75
N ASN A 155 5.89 -12.54 8.98
CA ASN A 155 5.85 -12.68 7.53
C ASN A 155 6.91 -11.84 6.79
N HIS A 156 7.45 -10.80 7.43
CA HIS A 156 8.40 -9.85 6.83
C HIS A 156 9.65 -9.73 7.70
N ASN A 157 10.41 -10.83 7.77
CA ASN A 157 11.66 -10.89 8.53
C ASN A 157 12.70 -9.89 7.98
N ALA A 158 13.37 -9.15 8.87
CA ALA A 158 14.38 -8.14 8.54
C ALA A 158 13.90 -7.00 7.61
N ALA A 159 12.58 -6.85 7.42
CA ALA A 159 12.02 -5.75 6.65
C ALA A 159 11.84 -4.48 7.49
N ARG A 160 11.71 -3.34 6.82
CA ARG A 160 11.29 -2.07 7.40
C ARG A 160 9.84 -1.79 7.01
N VAL A 161 8.99 -1.67 8.03
CA VAL A 161 7.55 -1.45 7.90
C VAL A 161 7.21 -0.02 8.26
N GLY A 162 6.57 0.72 7.34
CA GLY A 162 6.00 2.04 7.63
C GLY A 162 4.59 1.89 8.17
N VAL A 163 4.32 2.38 9.38
CA VAL A 163 2.98 2.37 9.99
C VAL A 163 2.39 3.76 9.92
N PHE A 164 1.35 3.97 9.13
CA PHE A 164 0.69 5.25 8.92
C PHE A 164 -0.69 5.25 9.57
N TYR A 165 -0.94 6.23 10.43
CA TYR A 165 -2.18 6.33 11.18
C TYR A 165 -2.87 7.68 10.97
N CYS A 166 -4.14 7.65 10.52
CA CYS A 166 -5.01 8.82 10.47
C CYS A 166 -6.28 8.55 11.29
N GLY A 167 -6.51 9.37 12.32
CA GLY A 167 -7.67 9.22 13.18
C GLY A 167 -7.53 9.84 14.57
N ALA A 168 -8.53 9.55 15.42
CA ALA A 168 -8.60 10.09 16.77
C ALA A 168 -7.37 9.72 17.65
N PRO A 169 -6.87 10.62 18.50
CA PRO A 169 -5.61 10.43 19.23
C PRO A 169 -5.54 9.19 20.14
N ALA A 170 -6.68 8.63 20.53
CA ALA A 170 -6.77 7.50 21.45
C ALA A 170 -5.95 6.28 21.01
N LEU A 171 -5.82 6.05 19.70
CA LEU A 171 -5.10 4.89 19.17
C LEU A 171 -3.61 5.16 18.89
N THR A 172 -3.21 6.42 18.76
CA THR A 172 -1.83 6.82 18.45
C THR A 172 -0.82 6.22 19.43
N LYS A 173 -1.08 6.33 20.75
CA LYS A 173 -0.18 5.79 21.77
C LYS A 173 -0.02 4.27 21.69
N VAL A 174 -1.12 3.56 21.41
CA VAL A 174 -1.13 2.10 21.30
C VAL A 174 -0.30 1.64 20.11
N LEU A 175 -0.52 2.23 18.93
CA LEU A 175 0.20 1.85 17.72
C LEU A 175 1.68 2.21 17.81
N SER A 176 2.01 3.42 18.31
CA SER A 176 3.39 3.85 18.49
C SER A 176 4.15 2.94 19.47
N GLN A 177 3.53 2.56 20.61
CA GLN A 177 4.15 1.64 21.57
C GLN A 177 4.36 0.25 20.96
N LEU A 178 3.38 -0.27 20.21
CA LEU A 178 3.54 -1.57 19.54
C LEU A 178 4.65 -1.53 18.48
N ALA A 179 4.77 -0.44 17.72
CA ALA A 179 5.87 -0.26 16.77
C ALA A 179 7.23 -0.31 17.46
N SER A 180 7.40 0.40 18.58
CA SER A 180 8.63 0.32 19.38
C SER A 180 8.87 -1.09 19.92
N ASP A 181 7.87 -1.68 20.60
CA ASP A 181 7.95 -3.03 21.19
C ASP A 181 8.43 -4.08 20.18
N PHE A 182 7.81 -4.16 19.01
CA PHE A 182 8.15 -5.15 18.00
C PHE A 182 9.46 -4.84 17.30
N SER A 183 9.81 -3.56 17.10
CA SER A 183 11.11 -3.16 16.56
C SER A 183 12.28 -3.60 17.45
N HIS A 184 12.08 -3.64 18.77
CA HIS A 184 13.09 -4.12 19.71
C HIS A 184 13.11 -5.64 19.86
N LYS A 185 11.95 -6.29 19.80
CA LYS A 185 11.81 -7.74 20.07
C LYS A 185 11.94 -8.61 18.83
N THR A 186 11.88 -8.04 17.64
CA THR A 186 11.98 -8.75 16.37
C THR A 186 13.05 -8.13 15.47
N SER A 187 13.43 -8.86 14.42
CA SER A 187 14.29 -8.38 13.35
C SER A 187 13.61 -7.30 12.49
N THR A 188 12.29 -7.37 12.35
CA THR A 188 11.48 -6.40 11.61
C THR A 188 11.43 -5.06 12.34
N LYS A 189 11.65 -3.96 11.62
CA LYS A 189 11.58 -2.59 12.16
C LYS A 189 10.28 -1.92 11.76
N PHE A 190 9.64 -1.25 12.69
CA PHE A 190 8.38 -0.54 12.50
C PHE A 190 8.58 0.95 12.79
N ASP A 191 8.42 1.78 11.76
CA ASP A 191 8.51 3.23 11.87
C ASP A 191 7.07 3.78 11.89
N PHE A 192 6.67 4.41 13.01
CA PHE A 192 5.30 4.91 13.19
C PHE A 192 5.17 6.39 12.78
N HIS A 193 4.18 6.67 11.95
CA HIS A 193 3.84 7.98 11.41
C HIS A 193 2.39 8.33 11.75
N LYS A 194 2.21 9.43 12.48
CA LYS A 194 0.88 10.02 12.69
C LYS A 194 0.63 11.04 11.59
N GLU A 195 -0.36 10.76 10.76
CA GLU A 195 -0.76 11.65 9.69
C GLU A 195 -1.87 12.60 10.16
N ASN A 196 -1.71 13.90 9.85
CA ASN A 196 -2.78 14.89 10.01
C ASN A 196 -3.18 15.32 8.60
N PHE A 197 -4.25 14.71 8.10
CA PHE A 197 -4.90 15.05 6.83
C PHE A 197 -6.02 16.07 7.06
#